data_AF-A0A4Y1ZVV3-F1
#
_entry.id   AF-A0A4Y1ZVV3-F1
#
_cell.length_a   1.000
_cell.length_b   1.000
_cell.length_c   1.000
_cell.angle_alpha   90.00
_cell.angle_beta   90.00
_cell.angle_gamma   90.00
#
_symmetry.space_group_name_H-M   'P 1'
#
loop_
_entity.id
_entity.type
_entity.pdbx_description
1 polymer ?
#
loop_
_entity_poly.entity_id
_entity_poly.type
_entity_poly.pdbx_seq_one_letter_code
_entity_poly.pdbx_strand_id
1 'polypeptide(L)'
;MDNAYNWIKEVGRISILANWTNKLKLTNSISRQAGSAKNWQITQGYRYNDWSEWKAVITSRFKRGITMQEFLTHQSDHKLKRTESLMDYIYAKDALLEKAPFITSRSDHISMIIGNITEEKWQIALATQNPTYCGI
;
A
#
# COMPACT_ATOMS: atom_id res chain seq x y z
N MET A 1 0.05 -6.54 14.11
CA MET A 1 -1.39 -6.60 13.77
C MET A 1 -1.49 -7.10 12.35
N ASP A 2 -2.10 -8.27 12.16
CA ASP A 2 -2.55 -8.69 10.85
C ASP A 2 -3.37 -7.58 10.21
N ASN A 3 -3.10 -7.33 8.92
CA ASN A 3 -3.69 -6.25 8.13
C ASN A 3 -5.22 -6.22 8.35
N ALA A 4 -5.80 -5.04 8.63
CA ALA A 4 -7.25 -4.87 8.80
C ALA A 4 -8.04 -5.48 7.64
N TYR A 5 -7.46 -5.47 6.44
CA TYR A 5 -8.00 -6.16 5.26
C TYR A 5 -8.20 -7.68 5.46
N ASN A 6 -7.22 -8.39 6.02
CA ASN A 6 -7.29 -9.83 6.25
C ASN A 6 -8.33 -10.17 7.32
N TRP A 7 -8.38 -9.38 8.39
CA TRP A 7 -9.39 -9.53 9.43
C TRP A 7 -10.80 -9.30 8.88
N ILE A 8 -11.00 -8.26 8.07
CA ILE A 8 -12.29 -7.98 7.41
C ILE A 8 -12.69 -9.11 6.44
N LYS A 9 -11.72 -9.71 5.73
CA LYS A 9 -11.97 -10.90 4.89
C LYS A 9 -12.49 -12.07 5.73
N GLU A 10 -11.89 -12.31 6.89
CA GLU A 10 -12.30 -13.40 7.78
C GLU A 10 -13.68 -13.16 8.38
N VAL A 11 -13.99 -11.92 8.80
CA VAL A 11 -15.36 -11.55 9.19
C VAL A 11 -16.33 -11.81 8.04
N GLY A 12 -15.95 -11.47 6.80
CA GLY A 12 -16.74 -11.77 5.60
C GLY A 12 -17.03 -13.26 5.46
N ARG A 13 -16.01 -14.10 5.56
CA ARG A 13 -16.11 -15.56 5.47
C ARG A 13 -17.05 -16.15 6.53
N ILE A 14 -16.83 -15.79 7.79
CA ILE A 14 -17.67 -16.24 8.92
C ILE A 14 -19.11 -15.75 8.75
N SER A 15 -19.28 -14.50 8.31
CA SER A 15 -20.62 -13.91 8.13
C SER A 15 -21.46 -14.63 7.09
N ILE A 16 -20.83 -15.19 6.04
CA ILE A 16 -21.52 -15.98 5.02
C ILE A 16 -21.94 -17.33 5.61
N LEU A 17 -21.03 -18.02 6.30
CA LEU A 17 -21.30 -19.32 6.93
C LEU A 17 -22.41 -19.25 7.98
N ALA A 18 -22.44 -18.16 8.75
CA ALA A 18 -23.40 -17.96 9.83
C ALA A 18 -24.61 -17.10 9.43
N ASN A 19 -24.76 -16.77 8.14
CA ASN A 19 -25.84 -15.96 7.59
C ASN A 19 -26.11 -14.64 8.34
N TRP A 20 -25.05 -13.90 8.68
CA TRP A 20 -25.17 -12.64 9.41
C TRP A 20 -25.71 -11.52 8.53
N THR A 21 -26.64 -10.75 9.08
CA THR A 21 -27.06 -9.46 8.50
C THR A 21 -25.93 -8.42 8.62
N ASN A 22 -25.95 -7.37 7.78
CA ASN A 22 -24.95 -6.29 7.85
C ASN A 22 -24.89 -5.63 9.24
N LYS A 23 -26.05 -5.46 9.89
CA LYS A 23 -26.12 -4.96 11.26
C LYS A 23 -25.36 -5.87 12.24
N LEU A 24 -25.58 -7.19 12.13
CA LEU A 24 -24.90 -8.15 12.98
C LEU A 24 -23.39 -8.21 12.70
N LYS A 25 -22.96 -8.14 11.43
CA LYS A 25 -21.55 -8.04 11.05
C LYS A 25 -20.88 -6.84 11.73
N LEU A 26 -21.51 -5.67 11.64
CA LEU A 26 -21.01 -4.45 12.25
C LEU A 26 -20.90 -4.56 13.78
N THR A 27 -21.96 -4.99 14.46
CA THR A 27 -21.96 -5.15 15.93
C THR A 27 -20.89 -6.15 16.38
N ASN A 28 -20.79 -7.30 15.72
CA ASN A 28 -19.81 -8.33 16.08
C ASN A 28 -18.38 -7.85 15.82
N SER A 29 -18.13 -7.19 14.69
CA SER A 29 -16.84 -6.56 14.39
C SER A 29 -16.45 -5.50 15.41
N ILE A 30 -17.38 -4.62 15.81
CA ILE A 30 -17.14 -3.60 16.84
C ILE A 30 -16.76 -4.23 18.18
N SER A 31 -17.48 -5.27 18.60
CA SER A 31 -17.26 -5.94 19.89
C SER A 31 -15.86 -6.58 20.01
N ARG A 32 -15.24 -6.94 18.89
CA ARG A 32 -13.94 -7.63 18.82
C ARG A 32 -12.76 -6.67 18.63
N GLN A 33 -12.99 -5.37 18.54
CA GLN A 33 -11.91 -4.40 18.44
C GLN A 33 -11.14 -4.29 19.76
N ALA A 34 -9.82 -4.14 19.65
CA ALA A 34 -8.92 -3.94 20.78
C ALA A 34 -7.88 -2.85 20.50
N GLY A 35 -7.26 -2.31 21.55
CA GLY A 35 -6.20 -1.30 21.45
C GLY A 35 -6.62 -0.07 20.64
N SER A 36 -5.76 0.36 19.73
CA SER A 36 -5.96 1.55 18.89
C SER A 36 -7.24 1.49 18.04
N ALA A 37 -7.66 0.30 17.59
CA ALA A 37 -8.91 0.14 16.85
C ALA A 37 -10.12 0.48 17.74
N LYS A 38 -10.17 -0.07 18.96
CA LYS A 38 -11.24 0.23 19.92
C LYS A 38 -11.29 1.72 20.28
N ASN A 39 -10.12 2.35 20.50
CA ASN A 39 -10.05 3.79 20.77
C ASN A 39 -10.57 4.61 19.59
N TRP A 40 -10.20 4.22 18.36
CA TRP A 40 -10.74 4.83 17.14
C TRP A 40 -12.25 4.66 17.05
N GLN A 41 -12.80 3.48 17.35
CA GLN A 41 -14.23 3.23 17.32
C GLN A 41 -15.00 4.18 18.24
N ILE A 42 -14.51 4.38 19.46
CA ILE A 42 -15.16 5.23 20.47
C ILE A 42 -15.10 6.71 20.05
N THR A 43 -13.97 7.17 19.51
CA THR A 43 -13.73 8.59 19.24
C THR A 43 -14.21 9.06 17.87
N GLN A 44 -14.19 8.18 16.87
CA GLN A 44 -14.44 8.53 15.47
C GLN A 44 -15.35 7.51 14.76
N GLY A 45 -15.12 6.21 15.00
CA GLY A 45 -15.79 5.13 14.29
C GLY A 45 -17.29 5.00 14.60
N TYR A 46 -17.77 5.56 15.71
CA TYR A 46 -19.19 5.54 16.10
C TYR A 46 -20.13 6.23 15.09
N ARG A 47 -19.58 7.05 14.19
CA ARG A 47 -20.35 7.78 13.17
C ARG A 47 -20.81 6.89 12.02
N TYR A 48 -20.15 5.75 11.81
CA TYR A 48 -20.41 4.85 10.70
C TYR A 48 -21.30 3.69 11.15
N ASN A 49 -22.59 3.78 10.81
CA ASN A 49 -23.61 2.80 11.22
C ASN A 49 -23.95 1.76 10.14
N ASP A 50 -23.44 1.96 8.91
CA ASP A 50 -23.53 0.95 7.85
C ASP A 50 -22.26 0.10 7.80
N TRP A 51 -22.43 -1.20 7.56
CA TRP A 51 -21.32 -2.14 7.48
C TRP A 51 -20.33 -1.79 6.36
N SER A 52 -20.82 -1.40 5.19
CA SER A 52 -19.99 -1.15 4.00
C SER A 52 -19.14 0.10 4.19
N GLU A 53 -19.76 1.16 4.70
CA GLU A 53 -19.08 2.41 5.04
C GLU A 53 -18.04 2.20 6.15
N TRP A 54 -18.46 1.59 7.27
CA TRP A 54 -17.58 1.31 8.40
C TRP A 54 -16.37 0.44 7.99
N LYS A 55 -16.62 -0.60 7.18
CA LYS A 55 -15.59 -1.49 6.63
C LYS A 55 -14.58 -0.71 5.78
N ALA A 56 -15.04 0.17 4.90
CA ALA A 56 -14.15 0.95 4.04
C ALA A 56 -13.22 1.85 4.88
N VAL A 57 -13.79 2.54 5.88
CA VAL A 57 -13.05 3.47 6.73
C VAL A 57 -12.04 2.73 7.60
N ILE A 58 -12.43 1.65 8.29
CA ILE A 58 -11.49 0.92 9.15
C ILE A 58 -10.36 0.27 8.34
N THR A 59 -10.66 -0.25 7.14
CA THR A 59 -9.66 -0.86 6.25
C THR A 59 -8.66 0.18 5.76
N SER A 60 -9.12 1.39 5.44
CA SER A 60 -8.26 2.51 5.06
C SER A 60 -7.40 2.99 6.23
N ARG A 61 -8.02 3.20 7.40
CA ARG A 61 -7.36 3.75 8.60
C ARG A 61 -6.26 2.85 9.15
N PHE A 62 -6.51 1.54 9.17
CA PHE A 62 -5.59 0.52 9.66
C PHE A 62 -4.97 -0.28 8.52
N LYS A 63 -4.89 0.31 7.33
CA LYS A 63 -4.16 -0.25 6.20
C LYS A 63 -2.72 -0.45 6.65
N ARG A 64 -2.27 -1.70 6.70
CA ARG A 64 -0.88 -2.01 6.97
C ARG A 64 -0.04 -1.39 5.83
N GLY A 65 0.82 -0.44 6.17
CA GLY A 65 1.89 -0.03 5.26
C GLY A 65 2.79 -1.22 4.96
N ILE A 66 3.39 -1.27 3.77
CA ILE A 66 4.44 -2.27 3.50
C ILE A 66 5.60 -2.02 4.47
N THR A 67 6.17 -3.08 5.02
CA THR A 67 7.36 -2.94 5.88
C THR A 67 8.56 -2.48 5.04
N MET A 68 9.60 -1.98 5.68
CA MET A 68 10.85 -1.65 4.98
C MET A 68 11.39 -2.87 4.20
N GLN A 69 11.32 -4.07 4.79
CA GLN A 69 11.76 -5.30 4.13
C GLN A 69 10.92 -5.65 2.90
N GLU A 70 9.58 -5.57 3.00
CA GLU A 70 8.68 -5.81 1.86
C GLU A 70 8.88 -4.77 0.76
N PHE A 71 9.06 -3.50 1.14
CA PHE A 71 9.37 -2.42 0.22
C PHE A 71 10.68 -2.66 -0.53
N LEU A 72 11.76 -3.02 0.17
CA LEU A 72 13.06 -3.32 -0.44
C LEU A 72 12.99 -4.55 -1.35
N THR A 73 12.24 -5.58 -0.94
CA THR A 73 12.01 -6.78 -1.77
C THR A 73 11.28 -6.40 -3.07
N HIS A 74 10.18 -5.64 -2.98
CA HIS A 74 9.46 -5.17 -4.15
C HIS A 74 10.28 -4.22 -5.03
N GLN A 75 11.14 -3.39 -4.43
CA GLN A 75 12.07 -2.54 -5.18
C GLN A 75 13.09 -3.38 -5.96
N SER A 76 13.63 -4.44 -5.36
CA SER A 76 14.64 -5.31 -5.97
C SER A 76 14.06 -6.23 -7.06
N ASP A 77 12.86 -6.79 -6.81
CA ASP A 77 12.19 -7.72 -7.73
C ASP A 77 11.69 -7.03 -9.00
N HIS A 78 11.29 -5.77 -8.90
CA HIS A 78 10.78 -5.01 -10.05
C HIS A 78 11.92 -4.34 -10.82
N LYS A 79 12.57 -5.11 -11.70
CA LYS A 79 13.52 -4.61 -12.71
C LYS A 79 12.79 -4.45 -14.05
N LEU A 80 13.12 -3.39 -14.79
CA LEU A 80 12.58 -3.16 -16.13
C LEU A 80 12.83 -4.39 -17.01
N LYS A 81 11.77 -5.03 -17.49
CA LYS A 81 11.86 -6.18 -18.40
C LYS A 81 12.02 -5.70 -19.83
N ARG A 82 12.71 -6.49 -20.67
CA ARG A 82 12.92 -6.18 -22.11
C ARG A 82 11.63 -5.97 -22.90
N THR A 83 10.52 -6.53 -22.43
CA THR A 83 9.21 -6.48 -23.08
C THR A 83 8.26 -5.46 -22.47
N GLU A 84 8.66 -4.78 -21.39
CA GLU A 84 7.84 -3.80 -20.67
C GLU A 84 8.14 -2.39 -21.21
N SER A 85 7.09 -1.57 -21.35
CA SER A 85 7.27 -0.16 -21.69
C SER A 85 7.91 0.59 -20.51
N LEU A 86 8.79 1.55 -20.81
CA LEU A 86 9.36 2.43 -19.79
C LEU A 86 8.27 3.14 -18.97
N MET A 87 7.16 3.51 -19.62
CA MET A 87 6.04 4.18 -18.93
C MET A 87 5.36 3.25 -17.92
N ASP A 88 5.11 1.99 -18.29
CA ASP A 88 4.49 1.01 -17.38
C ASP A 88 5.38 0.76 -16.16
N TYR A 89 6.69 0.67 -16.38
CA TYR A 89 7.68 0.55 -15.31
C TYR A 89 7.66 1.77 -14.37
N ILE A 90 7.65 3.00 -14.93
CA ILE A 90 7.62 4.23 -14.13
C ILE A 90 6.35 4.28 -13.28
N TYR A 91 5.17 4.04 -13.87
CA TYR A 91 3.91 4.05 -13.13
C TYR A 91 3.86 2.98 -12.03
N ALA A 92 4.38 1.78 -12.31
CA ALA A 92 4.44 0.72 -11.32
C ALA A 92 5.40 1.07 -10.15
N LYS A 93 6.55 1.70 -10.44
CA LYS A 93 7.51 2.16 -9.42
C LYS A 93 6.97 3.33 -8.60
N ASP A 94 6.32 4.30 -9.23
CA ASP A 94 5.65 5.42 -8.56
C ASP A 94 4.56 4.91 -7.60
N ALA A 95 3.71 3.99 -8.06
CA ALA A 95 2.68 3.37 -7.22
C ALA A 95 3.23 2.53 -6.04
N LEU A 96 4.47 2.05 -6.13
CA LEU A 96 5.17 1.38 -5.03
C LEU A 96 5.75 2.39 -4.04
N LEU A 97 6.30 3.50 -4.52
CA LEU A 97 6.87 4.58 -3.71
C LEU A 97 5.79 5.34 -2.93
N GLU A 98 4.59 5.50 -3.48
CA GLU A 98 3.41 5.98 -2.74
C GLU A 98 3.03 5.10 -1.53
N LYS A 99 3.48 3.84 -1.52
CA LYS A 99 3.25 2.91 -0.41
C LYS A 99 4.44 2.85 0.54
N ALA A 100 5.53 3.57 0.28
CA ALA A 100 6.75 3.47 1.05
C ALA A 100 6.51 3.74 2.56
N PRO A 101 7.23 3.06 3.46
CA PRO A 101 7.10 3.28 4.90
C PRO A 101 7.76 4.58 5.39
N PHE A 102 8.20 5.45 4.49
CA PHE A 102 8.90 6.70 4.78
C PHE A 102 8.54 7.78 3.75
N ILE A 103 8.76 9.04 4.12
CA ILE A 103 8.54 10.19 3.24
C ILE A 103 9.79 10.39 2.38
N THR A 104 9.62 10.44 1.06
CA THR A 104 10.70 10.74 0.09
C THR A 104 10.56 12.16 -0.45
N SER A 105 11.68 12.86 -0.61
CA SER A 105 11.69 14.10 -1.41
C SER A 105 11.43 13.77 -2.88
N ARG A 106 10.97 14.75 -3.67
CA ARG A 106 10.74 14.55 -5.12
C ARG A 106 12.00 14.11 -5.86
N SER A 107 13.17 14.63 -5.46
CA SER A 107 14.46 14.28 -6.06
C SER A 107 14.86 12.84 -5.75
N ASP A 108 14.69 12.41 -4.49
CA ASP A 108 15.00 11.04 -4.07
C ASP A 108 14.03 10.04 -4.70
N HIS A 109 12.74 10.41 -4.78
CA HIS A 109 11.71 9.62 -5.45
C HIS A 109 12.11 9.32 -6.90
N ILE A 110 12.48 10.35 -7.68
CA ILE A 110 12.93 10.18 -9.07
C ILE A 110 14.21 9.34 -9.14
N SER A 111 15.17 9.59 -8.25
CA SER A 111 16.43 8.84 -8.20
C SER A 111 16.20 7.35 -7.92
N MET A 112 15.23 7.00 -7.06
CA MET A 112 14.89 5.61 -6.77
C MET A 112 14.21 4.89 -7.95
N ILE A 113 13.44 5.61 -8.78
CA ILE A 113 12.84 5.05 -10.00
C ILE A 113 13.94 4.78 -11.03
N ILE A 114 14.79 5.76 -11.27
CA ILE A 114 15.84 5.74 -12.30
C ILE A 114 16.99 4.79 -11.93
N GLY A 115 17.42 4.77 -10.67
CA GLY A 115 18.55 3.96 -10.21
C GLY A 115 18.37 2.46 -10.39
N ASN A 116 17.12 2.01 -10.58
CA ASN A 116 16.78 0.60 -10.83
C ASN A 116 16.65 0.26 -12.33
N ILE A 117 16.84 1.21 -13.24
CA ILE A 117 16.84 0.98 -14.69
C ILE A 117 18.22 0.46 -15.09
N THR A 118 18.36 -0.84 -15.32
CA THR A 118 19.67 -1.43 -15.66
C THR A 118 19.94 -1.50 -17.17
N GLU A 119 18.96 -1.16 -18.01
CA GLU A 119 19.13 -1.21 -19.46
C GLU A 119 19.99 -0.04 -19.96
N GLU A 120 21.09 -0.36 -20.63
CA GLU A 120 22.11 0.56 -21.12
C GLU A 120 21.54 1.69 -22.00
N LYS A 121 20.60 1.37 -22.90
CA LYS A 121 19.97 2.35 -23.79
C LYS A 121 19.27 3.50 -23.04
N TRP A 122 18.70 3.21 -21.87
CA TRP A 122 18.01 4.19 -21.05
C TRP A 122 18.98 4.92 -20.11
N GLN A 123 20.01 4.23 -19.62
CA GLN A 123 21.09 4.85 -18.84
C GLN A 123 21.82 5.94 -19.64
N ILE A 124 22.15 5.68 -20.91
CA ILE A 124 22.80 6.66 -21.80
C ILE A 124 21.90 7.88 -22.03
N ALA A 125 20.61 7.66 -22.32
CA ALA A 125 19.65 8.75 -22.53
C ALA A 125 19.45 9.62 -21.28
N LEU A 126 19.41 9.00 -20.09
CA LEU A 126 19.21 9.70 -18.82
C LEU A 126 20.47 10.46 -18.38
N ALA A 127 21.67 9.92 -18.58
CA ALA A 127 22.94 10.60 -18.31
C ALA A 127 23.15 11.82 -19.21
N THR A 128 22.64 11.77 -20.46
CA THR A 128 22.73 12.89 -21.40
C THR A 128 21.80 14.05 -21.02
N GLN A 129 20.66 13.77 -20.37
CA GLN A 129 19.68 14.80 -19.95
C GLN A 129 19.92 15.33 -18.53
N ASN A 130 20.57 14.56 -17.65
CA ASN A 130 20.96 14.98 -16.30
C ASN A 130 22.47 14.79 -16.10
N PRO A 131 23.29 15.82 -16.41
CA PRO A 131 24.77 15.71 -16.38
C PRO A 131 25.35 15.51 -14.97
N THR A 132 24.54 15.60 -13.92
CA THR A 132 24.92 15.27 -12.54
C THR A 132 24.99 13.77 -12.25
N TYR A 133 24.54 12.91 -13.16
CA TYR A 133 24.65 11.44 -13.09
C TYR A 133 25.83 10.90 -13.92
N CYS A 134 26.96 11.62 -13.97
CA CYS A 134 28.23 11.00 -14.33
C CYS A 134 28.84 10.38 -13.08
N GLY A 135 28.77 9.04 -13.00
CA GLY A 135 29.31 8.25 -11.91
C GLY A 135 30.81 8.43 -11.70
N ILE A 136 31.21 8.26 -10.44
CA ILE A 136 32.55 7.80 -10.07
C ILE A 136 32.63 6.30 -10.37
#